data_AF-A0A9D6RUQ2-F1
#
_entry.id   AF-A0A9D6RUQ2-F1
#
_cell.length_a   1.000
_cell.length_b   1.000
_cell.length_c   1.000
_cell.angle_alpha   90.00
_cell.angle_beta   90.00
_cell.angle_gamma   90.00
#
_symmetry.space_group_name_H-M   'P 1'
#
loop_
_entity.id
_entity.type
_entity.pdbx_description
1 polymer ?
#
loop_
_entity_poly.entity_id
_entity_poly.type
_entity_poly.pdbx_seq_one_letter_code
_entity_poly.pdbx_strand_id
1 'polypeptide(L)'
;MSGKVKIDVDDFLGLVERGDLERAVETSHAILERDRCWEEAYRILMEVHLRNRRSFLAVRIYEQCSQALEEDLGVIPSEETRALYDRISDG
;
A
#
# COMPACT_ATOMS: atom_id res chain seq x y z
N MET A 1 -14.67 -14.90 -22.11
CA MET A 1 -13.25 -15.13 -21.75
C MET A 1 -12.68 -13.80 -21.28
N SER A 2 -12.38 -13.73 -19.99
CA SER A 2 -11.84 -12.63 -19.18
C SER A 2 -11.43 -11.35 -19.92
N GLY A 3 -12.33 -10.37 -19.93
CA GLY A 3 -12.04 -8.99 -20.33
C GLY A 3 -11.12 -8.39 -19.27
N LYS A 4 -9.82 -8.42 -19.57
CA LYS A 4 -8.76 -7.84 -18.76
C LYS A 4 -9.12 -6.39 -18.47
N VAL A 5 -9.41 -6.11 -17.20
CA VAL A 5 -9.43 -4.75 -16.67
C VAL A 5 -8.03 -4.19 -16.93
N LYS A 6 -7.89 -3.35 -17.96
CA LYS A 6 -6.78 -2.40 -18.04
C LYS A 6 -7.08 -1.38 -16.95
N ILE A 7 -6.65 -1.68 -15.72
CA ILE A 7 -6.45 -0.63 -14.74
C ILE A 7 -5.22 0.10 -15.25
N ASP A 8 -5.41 1.29 -15.82
CA ASP A 8 -4.32 2.23 -16.03
C ASP A 8 -3.75 2.56 -14.64
N VAL A 9 -2.72 1.82 -14.24
CA VAL A 9 -1.92 2.01 -13.03
C VAL A 9 -1.07 3.28 -13.09
N ASP A 10 -1.13 4.02 -14.19
CA ASP A 10 -0.20 5.09 -14.57
C ASP A 10 -0.29 6.39 -13.75
N ASP A 11 -1.20 6.52 -12.77
CA ASP A 11 -1.14 7.63 -11.80
C ASP A 11 -1.74 7.29 -10.43
N PHE A 12 -1.23 6.23 -9.81
CA PHE A 12 -1.65 5.77 -8.48
C PHE A 12 -1.40 6.81 -7.39
N LEU A 13 -0.30 7.56 -7.50
CA LEU A 13 -0.01 8.72 -6.66
C LEU A 13 -1.06 9.82 -6.85
N GLY A 14 -1.47 10.05 -8.11
CA GLY A 14 -2.52 11.02 -8.45
C GLY A 14 -3.88 10.72 -7.82
N LEU A 15 -4.25 9.47 -7.54
CA LEU A 15 -5.49 9.14 -6.82
C LEU A 15 -5.46 9.69 -5.39
N VAL A 16 -4.33 9.48 -4.71
CA VAL A 16 -4.11 9.94 -3.35
C VAL A 16 -4.03 11.47 -3.34
N GLU A 17 -3.30 12.09 -4.26
CA GLU A 17 -3.21 13.56 -4.39
C GLU A 17 -4.54 14.25 -4.68
N ARG A 18 -5.41 13.63 -5.49
CA ARG A 18 -6.75 14.15 -5.82
C ARG A 18 -7.80 13.91 -4.73
N GLY A 19 -7.43 13.20 -3.66
CA GLY A 19 -8.32 12.88 -2.54
C GLY A 19 -9.29 11.74 -2.81
N ASP A 20 -9.08 10.97 -3.88
CA ASP A 20 -9.89 9.82 -4.25
C ASP A 20 -9.42 8.57 -3.48
N LEU A 21 -9.48 8.67 -2.15
CA LEU A 21 -8.91 7.70 -1.22
C LEU A 21 -9.61 6.34 -1.30
N GLU A 22 -10.90 6.32 -1.61
CA GLU A 22 -11.68 5.09 -1.75
C GLU A 22 -11.17 4.26 -2.94
N ARG A 23 -11.01 4.88 -4.11
CA ARG A 23 -10.45 4.19 -5.28
C ARG A 23 -9.00 3.77 -5.07
N ALA A 24 -8.21 4.57 -4.35
CA ALA A 24 -6.85 4.17 -4.00
C ALA A 24 -6.82 2.89 -3.15
N VAL A 25 -7.73 2.77 -2.16
CA VAL A 25 -7.86 1.57 -1.33
C VAL A 25 -8.33 0.37 -2.14
N GLU A 26 -9.40 0.51 -2.92
CA GLU A 26 -9.94 -0.57 -3.77
C GLU A 26 -8.88 -1.11 -4.73
N THR A 27 -8.17 -0.20 -5.40
CA THR A 27 -7.16 -0.58 -6.38
C THR A 27 -5.96 -1.24 -5.70
N SER A 28 -5.55 -0.75 -4.52
CA SER A 28 -4.45 -1.37 -3.75
C SER A 28 -4.81 -2.79 -3.35
N HIS A 29 -6.04 -3.03 -2.86
CA HIS A 29 -6.48 -4.38 -2.53
C HIS A 29 -6.55 -5.29 -3.77
N ALA A 30 -7.04 -4.81 -4.91
CA ALA A 30 -7.05 -5.57 -6.15
C ALA A 30 -5.63 -5.94 -6.65
N ILE A 31 -4.63 -5.10 -6.41
CA ILE A 31 -3.22 -5.43 -6.66
C ILE A 31 -2.76 -6.51 -5.71
N LEU A 32 -2.99 -6.36 -4.40
CA LEU A 32 -2.53 -7.31 -3.38
C LEU A 32 -3.17 -8.70 -3.50
N GLU A 33 -4.39 -8.79 -4.04
CA GLU A 33 -5.01 -10.07 -4.41
C GLU A 33 -4.28 -10.79 -5.54
N ARG A 34 -3.56 -10.06 -6.40
CA ARG A 34 -2.83 -10.60 -7.55
C ARG A 34 -1.35 -10.80 -7.25
N ASP A 35 -0.77 -9.89 -6.48
CA ASP A 35 0.62 -9.90 -6.04
C ASP A 35 0.70 -9.37 -4.61
N ARG A 36 0.75 -10.30 -3.65
CA ARG A 36 0.80 -9.96 -2.22
C ARG A 36 2.12 -9.31 -1.79
N CYS A 37 3.16 -9.34 -2.62
CA CYS A 37 4.47 -8.76 -2.31
C CYS A 37 4.62 -7.34 -2.90
N TRP A 38 3.57 -6.77 -3.48
CA TRP A 38 3.63 -5.46 -4.11
C TRP A 38 3.67 -4.31 -3.08
N GLU A 39 4.88 -3.95 -2.65
CA GLU A 39 5.13 -2.95 -1.61
C GLU A 39 4.43 -1.61 -1.83
N GLU A 40 4.34 -1.14 -3.07
CA GLU A 40 3.76 0.17 -3.37
C GLU A 40 2.28 0.23 -2.97
N ALA A 41 1.53 -0.86 -3.14
CA ALA A 41 0.13 -0.93 -2.76
C ALA A 41 -0.02 -0.82 -1.23
N TYR A 42 0.90 -1.41 -0.47
CA TYR A 42 0.96 -1.21 0.98
C TYR A 42 1.29 0.24 1.33
N ARG A 43 2.28 0.87 0.68
CA ARG A 43 2.62 2.28 0.94
C ARG A 43 1.43 3.22 0.72
N ILE A 44 0.66 3.01 -0.34
CA ILE A 44 -0.57 3.79 -0.61
C ILE A 44 -1.61 3.59 0.49
N LEU A 45 -1.87 2.36 0.92
CA LEU A 45 -2.79 2.08 2.03
C LEU A 45 -2.31 2.76 3.34
N MET A 46 -1.01 2.75 3.61
CA MET A 46 -0.41 3.46 4.75
C MET A 46 -0.67 4.97 4.65
N GLU A 47 -0.43 5.59 3.49
CA GLU A 47 -0.68 7.03 3.29
C GLU A 47 -2.16 7.41 3.42
N VAL A 48 -3.06 6.61 2.85
CA VAL A 48 -4.51 6.82 2.97
C VAL A 48 -4.93 6.82 4.44
N HIS A 49 -4.46 5.86 5.23
CA HIS A 49 -4.76 5.79 6.66
C HIS A 49 -4.13 6.93 7.47
N LEU A 50 -2.92 7.36 7.11
CA LEU A 50 -2.25 8.50 7.73
C LEU A 50 -3.01 9.81 7.49
N ARG A 51 -3.47 10.05 6.25
CA ARG A 51 -4.31 11.21 5.89
C ARG A 51 -5.62 11.23 6.67
N ASN A 52 -6.19 10.06 6.92
CA ASN A 52 -7.40 9.88 7.72
C ASN A 52 -7.18 9.90 9.24
N ARG A 53 -5.99 10.29 9.73
CA ARG A 53 -5.62 10.32 11.17
C ARG A 53 -5.75 8.96 11.87
N ARG A 54 -5.55 7.88 11.13
CA ARG A 54 -5.61 6.49 11.62
C ARG A 54 -4.20 5.86 11.55
N SER A 55 -3.23 6.47 12.22
CA SER A 55 -1.82 6.00 12.21
C SER A 55 -1.66 4.55 12.65
N PHE A 56 -2.46 4.09 13.63
CA PHE A 56 -2.46 2.69 14.06
C PHE A 56 -2.79 1.71 12.91
N LEU A 57 -3.70 2.08 11.99
CA LEU A 57 -3.99 1.25 10.82
C LEU A 57 -2.82 1.25 9.85
N ALA A 58 -2.19 2.40 9.62
CA ALA A 58 -1.02 2.48 8.76
C ALA A 58 0.14 1.62 9.29
N VAL A 59 0.35 1.57 10.61
CA VAL A 59 1.29 0.62 11.25
C VAL A 59 0.92 -0.83 10.96
N ARG A 60 -0.36 -1.22 11.08
CA ARG A 60 -0.79 -2.58 10.76
C ARG A 60 -0.57 -2.95 9.29
N ILE A 61 -0.77 -2.00 8.37
CA ILE A 61 -0.50 -2.23 6.95
C ILE A 61 0.99 -2.48 6.70
N TYR A 62 1.89 -1.76 7.38
CA TYR A 62 3.33 -2.05 7.31
C TYR A 62 3.66 -3.45 7.82
N GLU A 63 3.11 -3.85 8.96
CA GLU A 63 3.33 -5.20 9.51
C GLU A 63 2.89 -6.29 8.51
N GLN A 64 1.76 -6.10 7.83
CA GLN A 64 1.29 -6.99 6.78
C GLN A 64 2.24 -7.06 5.58
N CYS A 65 2.76 -5.91 5.15
CA CYS A 65 3.78 -5.82 4.08
C CYS A 65 5.03 -6.62 4.47
N SER A 66 5.55 -6.38 5.68
CA SER A 66 6.73 -7.08 6.18
C SER A 66 6.51 -8.58 6.26
N GLN A 67 5.36 -9.02 6.77
CA GLN A 67 5.02 -10.43 6.86
C GLN A 67 4.92 -11.07 5.46
N ALA A 68 4.28 -10.40 4.49
CA ALA A 68 4.13 -10.93 3.15
C ALA A 68 5.48 -11.14 2.46
N LEU A 69 6.37 -10.15 2.53
CA LEU A 69 7.71 -10.23 1.95
C LEU A 69 8.59 -11.28 2.61
N GLU A 70 8.53 -11.38 3.95
CA GLU A 70 9.29 -12.38 4.68
C GLU A 70 8.84 -13.80 4.32
N GLU A 71 7.54 -14.04 4.29
CA GLU A 71 6.98 -15.37 4.02
C GLU A 71 7.18 -15.84 2.56
N ASP A 72 7.02 -14.96 1.56
CA ASP A 72 7.10 -15.35 0.14
C ASP A 72 8.49 -15.24 -0.46
N LEU A 73 9.25 -14.22 -0.05
CA LEU A 73 10.50 -13.83 -0.69
C LEU A 73 11.70 -13.95 0.26
N GLY A 74 11.48 -14.08 1.57
CA GLY A 74 12.55 -14.12 2.56
C GLY A 74 13.30 -12.78 2.67
N VAL A 75 12.65 -11.67 2.33
CA VAL A 75 13.24 -10.32 2.35
C VAL A 75 12.49 -9.40 3.29
N ILE A 76 13.17 -8.33 3.73
CA ILE A 76 12.54 -7.24 4.49
C ILE A 76 11.96 -6.18 3.53
N PRO A 77 11.03 -5.32 4.00
CA PRO A 77 10.58 -4.18 3.22
C PRO A 77 11.71 -3.26 2.74
N SER A 78 11.51 -2.67 1.56
CA SER A 78 12.40 -1.67 0.99
C SER A 78 12.65 -0.49 1.93
N GLU A 79 13.74 0.24 1.70
CA GLU A 79 14.06 1.46 2.46
C GLU A 79 12.92 2.50 2.39
N GLU A 80 12.28 2.66 1.24
CA GLU A 80 11.15 3.58 1.07
C GLU A 80 9.96 3.21 1.98
N THR A 81 9.59 1.92 2.02
CA THR A 81 8.50 1.42 2.86
C THR A 81 8.83 1.58 4.34
N ARG A 82 10.06 1.30 4.74
CA ARG A 82 10.53 1.48 6.13
C ARG A 82 10.56 2.95 6.54
N ALA A 83 11.06 3.84 5.68
CA ALA A 83 11.07 5.27 5.95
C ALA A 83 9.65 5.85 6.11
N LEU A 84 8.65 5.35 5.38
CA LEU A 84 7.25 5.72 5.61
C LEU A 84 6.76 5.22 6.98
N TYR A 85 7.09 3.98 7.37
CA TYR A 85 6.76 3.44 8.68
C TYR A 85 7.37 4.24 9.84
N ASP A 86 8.65 4.61 9.72
CA ASP A 86 9.35 5.41 10.73
C ASP A 86 8.65 6.77 10.91
N ARG A 87 8.31 7.46 9.80
CA ARG A 87 7.53 8.71 9.84
C ARG A 87 6.16 8.58 10.51
N ILE A 88 5.50 7.43 10.36
CA ILE A 88 4.20 7.17 11.01
C ILE A 88 4.39 6.92 12.51
N SER A 89 5.49 6.27 12.89
CA SER A 89 5.74 5.85 14.28
C SER A 89 6.33 6.97 15.14
N ASP A 90 7.02 7.92 14.53
CA ASP A 90 7.61 9.09 15.18
C ASP A 90 6.62 10.26 15.41
N GLY A 91 5.41 10.20 14.85
CA GLY A 91 4.37 11.24 14.92
C GLY A 91 3.23 10.93 15.87
#